data_AF-A0A1V5IT20-F1
#
_entry.id   AF-A0A1V5IT20-F1
#
_cell.length_a   1.000
_cell.length_b   1.000
_cell.length_c   1.000
_cell.angle_alpha   90.00
_cell.angle_beta   90.00
_cell.angle_gamma   90.00
#
_symmetry.space_group_name_H-M   'P 1'
#
loop_
_entity.id
_entity.type
_entity.pdbx_description
1 polymer ?
#
loop_
_entity_poly.entity_id
_entity_poly.type
_entity_poly.pdbx_seq_one_letter_code
_entity_poly.pdbx_strand_id
1 'polypeptide(L)'
;MCSDYICTKFKIEHESDLGYGKGWALINNEFHRVLTKLAFLPYGLVLVSHSQEKEIETRTGKYIRIIPTLPDKARKIVLGMVDLILFCDLEVTSDESGKPVYRRVMRTKPSPHYEAGDRTGRLPDTIDLNFQAFIEAFNRPAAAPRASAPRSVPAPGDGQDKKPAPAGK
;
A
#
# COMPACT_ATOMS: atom_id res chain seq x y z
N MET A 1 -3.25 24.12 6.48
CA MET A 1 -3.85 24.30 5.13
C MET A 1 -5.30 23.84 5.02
N CYS A 2 -5.67 22.55 5.18
CA CYS A 2 -7.09 22.15 5.21
C CYS A 2 -7.73 22.37 6.60
N SER A 3 -6.99 22.04 7.66
CA SER A 3 -7.37 22.35 9.04
C SER A 3 -7.63 23.86 9.20
N ASP A 4 -6.63 24.70 8.92
CA ASP A 4 -6.76 26.17 9.05
C ASP A 4 -7.94 26.75 8.25
N TYR A 5 -8.19 26.25 7.03
CA TYR A 5 -9.31 26.69 6.21
C TYR A 5 -10.66 26.35 6.87
N ILE A 6 -10.80 25.13 7.40
CA ILE A 6 -12.00 24.72 8.14
C ILE A 6 -12.13 25.51 9.44
N CYS A 7 -11.05 25.65 10.22
CA CYS A 7 -11.05 26.44 11.46
C CYS A 7 -11.50 27.88 11.21
N THR A 8 -10.94 28.53 10.19
CA THR A 8 -11.31 29.90 9.79
C THR A 8 -12.76 29.98 9.32
N LYS A 9 -13.20 29.04 8.47
CA LYS A 9 -14.56 29.03 7.91
C LYS A 9 -15.64 28.85 8.97
N PHE A 10 -15.37 28.02 9.97
CA PHE A 10 -16.31 27.72 11.06
C PHE A 10 -16.08 28.58 12.31
N LYS A 11 -15.07 29.47 12.30
CA LYS A 11 -14.68 30.34 13.43
C LYS A 11 -14.41 29.56 14.72
N ILE A 12 -13.65 28.48 14.58
CA ILE A 12 -13.19 27.62 15.68
C ILE A 12 -11.67 27.68 15.78
N GLU A 13 -11.12 27.45 16.98
CA GLU A 13 -9.66 27.44 17.18
C GLU A 13 -9.08 26.05 16.96
N HIS A 14 -9.81 25.03 17.40
CA HIS A 14 -9.39 23.63 17.28
C HIS A 14 -10.50 22.78 16.66
N GLU A 15 -10.13 21.72 15.95
CA GLU A 15 -11.10 20.91 15.20
C GLU A 15 -11.96 20.00 16.09
N SER A 16 -11.62 20.00 17.39
CA SER A 16 -12.38 19.37 18.46
C SER A 16 -13.59 20.22 18.89
N ASP A 17 -13.57 21.53 18.63
CA ASP A 17 -14.59 22.47 19.11
C ASP A 17 -15.98 22.21 18.51
N LEU A 18 -16.01 21.59 17.32
CA LEU A 18 -17.27 21.18 16.67
C LEU A 18 -17.90 19.91 17.26
N GLY A 19 -17.24 19.27 18.22
CA GLY A 19 -17.72 18.07 18.91
C GLY A 19 -17.83 16.83 18.02
N TYR A 20 -17.91 15.66 18.65
CA TYR A 20 -18.23 14.36 18.00
C TYR A 20 -17.41 14.03 16.73
N GLY A 21 -16.17 14.52 16.63
CA GLY A 21 -15.32 14.33 15.45
C GLY A 21 -15.77 15.05 14.18
N LYS A 22 -16.75 15.98 14.27
CA LYS A 22 -17.30 16.71 13.12
C LYS A 22 -16.24 17.59 12.44
N GLY A 23 -15.36 18.26 13.19
CA GLY A 23 -14.27 19.04 12.62
C GLY A 23 -13.32 18.17 11.80
N TRP A 24 -12.89 17.04 12.35
CA TRP A 24 -12.10 16.05 11.61
C TRP A 24 -12.79 15.55 10.35
N ALA A 25 -14.11 15.30 10.38
CA ALA A 25 -14.85 14.90 9.19
C ALA A 25 -14.83 16.00 8.10
N LEU A 26 -15.02 17.26 8.49
CA LEU A 26 -14.97 18.40 7.57
C LEU A 26 -13.59 18.58 6.94
N ILE A 27 -12.51 18.42 7.70
CA ILE A 27 -11.14 18.47 7.17
C ILE A 27 -10.91 17.38 6.14
N ASN A 28 -11.31 16.13 6.45
CA ASN A 28 -11.12 15.01 5.53
C ASN A 28 -11.94 15.20 4.24
N ASN A 29 -13.16 15.73 4.35
CA ASN A 29 -13.99 16.05 3.20
C ASN A 29 -13.36 17.15 2.34
N GLU A 30 -12.80 18.19 2.96
CA GLU A 30 -12.12 19.26 2.25
C GLU A 30 -10.84 18.77 1.56
N PHE A 31 -10.04 17.95 2.24
CA PHE A 31 -8.86 17.32 1.67
C PHE A 31 -9.20 16.48 0.44
N HIS A 32 -10.23 15.62 0.56
CA HIS A 32 -10.72 14.82 -0.57
C HIS A 32 -11.21 15.72 -1.71
N ARG A 33 -12.03 16.74 -1.43
CA ARG A 33 -12.55 17.68 -2.43
C ARG A 33 -11.44 18.36 -3.24
N VAL A 34 -10.36 18.80 -2.57
CA VAL A 34 -9.23 19.45 -3.23
C VAL A 34 -8.46 18.46 -4.12
N LEU A 35 -8.16 17.27 -3.60
CA LEU A 35 -7.48 16.22 -4.38
C LEU A 35 -8.28 15.80 -5.61
N THR A 36 -9.59 15.59 -5.47
CA THR A 36 -10.48 15.26 -6.60
C THR A 36 -10.45 16.35 -7.66
N LYS A 37 -10.48 17.64 -7.26
CA LYS A 37 -10.37 18.74 -8.23
C LYS A 37 -9.05 18.72 -8.99
N LEU A 38 -7.94 18.45 -8.32
CA LEU A 38 -6.62 18.33 -8.95
C LEU A 38 -6.57 17.14 -9.92
N ALA A 39 -7.16 16.00 -9.55
CA ALA A 39 -7.22 14.81 -10.39
C ALA A 39 -8.06 14.99 -11.67
N PHE A 40 -9.02 15.92 -11.68
CA PHE A 40 -9.84 16.23 -12.86
C PHE A 40 -9.22 17.25 -13.82
N LEU A 41 -8.09 17.86 -13.49
CA LEU A 41 -7.37 18.72 -14.42
C LEU A 41 -6.70 17.87 -15.53
N PRO A 42 -6.44 18.42 -16.73
CA PRO A 42 -5.78 17.72 -17.82
C PRO A 42 -4.26 17.55 -17.59
N TYR A 43 -3.86 17.25 -16.36
CA TYR A 43 -2.48 17.06 -15.93
C TYR A 43 -2.36 15.76 -15.13
N GLY A 44 -1.18 15.14 -15.17
CA GLY A 44 -0.88 14.02 -14.27
C GLY A 44 -0.70 14.51 -12.83
N LEU A 45 -1.46 13.93 -11.89
CA LEU A 45 -1.28 14.18 -10.46
C LEU A 45 -0.30 13.15 -9.87
N VAL A 46 0.88 13.62 -9.47
CA VAL A 46 1.90 12.81 -8.78
C VAL A 46 2.00 13.24 -7.33
N LEU A 47 1.82 12.30 -6.41
CA LEU A 47 1.90 12.52 -4.96
C LEU A 47 3.10 11.76 -4.42
N VAL A 48 3.98 12.46 -3.69
CA VAL A 48 5.19 11.87 -3.10
C VAL A 48 5.10 11.96 -1.58
N SER A 49 5.43 10.87 -0.90
CA SER A 49 5.50 10.79 0.55
C SER A 49 6.74 9.99 0.95
N HIS A 50 7.32 10.34 2.08
CA HIS A 50 8.28 9.46 2.75
C HIS A 50 7.59 8.17 3.21
N SER A 51 8.38 7.11 3.32
CA SER A 51 7.97 5.83 3.87
C SER A 51 8.42 5.69 5.32
N GLN A 52 7.63 4.99 6.11
CA GLN A 52 7.92 4.62 7.49
C GLN A 52 7.53 3.17 7.73
N GLU A 53 8.21 2.52 8.68
CA GLU A 53 7.85 1.19 9.14
C GLU A 53 6.69 1.28 10.14
N LYS A 54 5.63 0.50 9.90
CA LYS A 54 4.51 0.34 10.82
C LYS A 54 4.40 -1.13 11.19
N GLU A 55 4.46 -1.41 12.48
CA GLU A 55 4.18 -2.74 13.00
C GLU A 55 2.67 -3.01 12.90
N ILE A 56 2.32 -4.06 12.15
CA ILE A 56 0.94 -4.52 11.99
C ILE A 56 0.76 -5.77 12.85
N GLU A 57 -0.09 -5.64 13.86
CA GLU A 57 -0.52 -6.77 14.67
C GLU A 57 -1.64 -7.52 13.95
N THR A 58 -1.44 -8.80 13.70
CA THR A 58 -2.48 -9.71 13.23
C THR A 58 -2.71 -10.82 14.22
N ARG A 59 -3.84 -11.52 14.08
CA ARG A 59 -4.20 -12.68 14.93
C ARG A 59 -3.11 -13.76 14.96
N THR A 60 -2.30 -13.86 13.89
CA THR A 60 -1.26 -14.87 13.69
C THR A 60 0.16 -14.38 14.03
N GLY A 61 0.32 -13.10 14.38
CA GLY A 61 1.63 -12.52 14.71
C GLY A 61 1.77 -11.07 14.28
N LYS A 62 2.91 -10.48 14.63
CA LYS A 62 3.29 -9.12 14.25
C LYS A 62 4.22 -9.15 13.04
N TYR A 63 4.02 -8.26 12.09
CA TYR A 63 4.97 -8.06 10.99
C TYR A 63 5.14 -6.58 10.71
N ILE A 64 6.32 -6.22 10.20
CA ILE A 64 6.62 -4.86 9.80
C ILE A 64 6.12 -4.65 8.37
N ARG A 65 5.40 -3.56 8.17
CA ARG A 65 4.98 -3.09 6.84
C ARG A 65 5.42 -1.65 6.62
N ILE A 66 6.03 -1.41 5.47
CA ILE A 66 6.43 -0.09 5.02
C ILE A 66 5.20 0.61 4.42
N ILE A 67 4.82 1.74 5.01
CA ILE A 67 3.69 2.56 4.58
C ILE A 67 4.14 4.00 4.39
N PRO A 68 3.42 4.82 3.58
CA PRO A 68 3.70 6.25 3.56
C PRO A 68 3.39 6.90 4.91
N THR A 69 4.10 7.99 5.23
CA THR A 69 3.94 8.80 6.45
C THR A 69 2.59 9.55 6.53
N LEU A 70 1.65 9.26 5.62
CA LEU A 70 0.32 9.85 5.63
C LEU A 70 -0.50 9.37 6.83
N PRO A 71 -1.27 10.26 7.49
CA PRO A 71 -2.25 9.85 8.48
C PRO A 71 -3.25 8.83 7.91
N ASP A 72 -3.68 7.86 8.71
CA ASP A 72 -4.47 6.70 8.24
C ASP A 72 -5.72 7.09 7.41
N LYS A 73 -6.42 8.19 7.76
CA LYS A 73 -7.59 8.68 7.00
C LYS A 73 -7.19 9.23 5.63
N ALA A 74 -6.17 10.09 5.58
CA ALA A 74 -5.65 10.65 4.33
C ALA A 74 -5.06 9.57 3.44
N ARG A 75 -4.35 8.60 4.03
CA ARG A 75 -3.79 7.44 3.31
C ARG A 75 -4.87 6.65 2.60
N LYS A 76 -5.96 6.30 3.29
CA LYS A 76 -7.10 5.58 2.68
C LYS A 76 -7.73 6.35 1.51
N ILE A 77 -7.87 7.67 1.63
CA ILE A 77 -8.39 8.53 0.56
C ILE A 77 -7.45 8.48 -0.66
N VAL A 78 -6.15 8.73 -0.44
CA VAL A 78 -5.15 8.77 -1.52
C VAL A 78 -5.04 7.42 -2.21
N LEU A 79 -4.87 6.32 -1.47
CA LEU A 79 -4.75 4.97 -2.04
C LEU A 79 -6.01 4.52 -2.79
N GLY A 80 -7.19 4.99 -2.37
CA GLY A 80 -8.45 4.74 -3.08
C GLY A 80 -8.55 5.50 -4.41
N MET A 81 -7.94 6.68 -4.50
CA MET A 81 -8.02 7.57 -5.65
C MET A 81 -6.98 7.28 -6.73
N VAL A 82 -5.74 6.93 -6.35
CA VAL A 82 -4.63 6.79 -7.31
C VAL A 82 -4.71 5.52 -8.15
N ASP A 83 -4.22 5.60 -9.39
CA ASP A 83 -4.11 4.45 -10.30
C ASP A 83 -2.85 3.62 -10.08
N LEU A 84 -1.78 4.26 -9.64
CA LEU A 84 -0.47 3.67 -9.37
C LEU A 84 0.00 4.05 -7.97
N ILE A 85 0.54 3.06 -7.25
CA ILE A 85 1.22 3.21 -5.96
C ILE A 85 2.60 2.60 -6.13
N LEU A 86 3.62 3.45 -6.19
CA LEU A 86 5.00 3.04 -6.46
C LEU A 86 5.82 3.15 -5.17
N PHE A 87 6.35 2.04 -4.69
CA PHE A 87 7.26 2.03 -3.54
C PHE A 87 8.70 2.05 -4.04
N CYS A 88 9.42 3.15 -3.78
CA CYS A 88 10.82 3.30 -4.15
C CYS A 88 11.71 2.78 -3.02
N ASP A 89 12.61 1.85 -3.35
CA ASP A 89 13.42 1.12 -2.38
C ASP A 89 14.86 0.91 -2.87
N LEU A 90 15.75 0.54 -1.95
CA LEU A 90 17.12 0.10 -2.24
C LEU A 90 17.19 -1.41 -2.14
N GLU A 91 17.24 -2.08 -3.28
CA GLU A 91 17.46 -3.52 -3.37
C GLU A 91 18.95 -3.82 -3.23
N VAL A 92 19.31 -4.65 -2.25
CA VAL A 92 20.68 -5.14 -2.07
C VAL A 92 20.88 -6.33 -2.99
N THR A 93 21.82 -6.20 -3.91
CA THR A 93 22.28 -7.26 -4.82
C THR A 93 23.74 -7.57 -4.55
N SER A 94 24.23 -8.74 -4.95
CA SER A 94 25.66 -9.07 -4.88
C SER A 94 26.28 -8.90 -6.26
N ASP A 95 27.43 -8.24 -6.34
CA ASP A 95 28.23 -8.25 -7.57
C ASP A 95 28.93 -9.59 -7.81
N GLU A 96 29.59 -9.73 -8.96
CA GLU A 96 30.40 -10.90 -9.33
C GLU A 96 31.55 -11.17 -8.33
N SER A 97 31.91 -10.19 -7.51
CA SER A 97 32.93 -10.25 -6.46
C SER A 97 32.36 -10.50 -5.06
N GLY A 98 31.04 -10.72 -4.93
CA GLY A 98 30.35 -10.94 -3.67
C GLY A 98 30.17 -9.69 -2.78
N LYS A 99 30.44 -8.48 -3.27
CA LYS A 99 30.20 -7.24 -2.54
C LYS A 99 28.74 -6.80 -2.68
N PRO A 100 28.14 -6.22 -1.62
CA PRO A 100 26.79 -5.69 -1.68
C PRO A 100 26.76 -4.43 -2.55
N VAL A 101 25.92 -4.46 -3.58
CA VAL A 101 25.60 -3.33 -4.46
C VAL A 101 24.14 -2.94 -4.25
N TYR A 102 23.93 -1.66 -3.97
CA TYR A 102 22.60 -1.08 -3.74
C TYR A 102 22.01 -0.58 -5.06
N ARG A 103 20.91 -1.19 -5.48
CA ARG A 103 20.16 -0.82 -6.68
C ARG A 103 18.89 -0.08 -6.28
N ARG A 104 18.68 1.12 -6.84
CA ARG A 104 17.43 1.86 -6.65
C ARG A 104 16.33 1.26 -7.53
N VAL A 105 15.26 0.80 -6.91
CA VAL A 105 14.15 0.13 -7.59
C VAL A 105 12.80 0.74 -7.22
N MET A 106 11.81 0.53 -8.08
CA MET A 106 10.40 0.78 -7.84
C MET A 106 9.64 -0.55 -7.81
N ARG A 107 8.97 -0.83 -6.70
CA ARG A 107 8.02 -1.94 -6.58
C ARG A 107 6.63 -1.46 -6.99
N THR A 108 5.95 -2.23 -7.85
CA THR A 108 4.66 -1.81 -8.46
C THR A 108 3.49 -2.72 -8.08
N LYS A 109 3.76 -3.85 -7.40
CA LYS A 109 2.74 -4.84 -7.03
C LYS A 109 2.54 -4.91 -5.52
N PRO A 110 1.33 -5.28 -5.06
CA PRO A 110 1.05 -5.36 -3.65
C PRO A 110 1.91 -6.42 -2.95
N SER A 111 2.36 -6.10 -1.74
CA SER A 111 3.15 -6.98 -0.88
C SER A 111 2.64 -6.91 0.56
N PRO A 112 2.80 -7.98 1.36
CA PRO A 112 2.61 -7.90 2.81
C PRO A 112 3.54 -6.88 3.47
N HIS A 113 4.74 -6.66 2.93
CA HIS A 113 5.81 -5.88 3.58
C HIS A 113 5.86 -4.41 3.16
N TYR A 114 5.17 -4.02 2.09
CA TYR A 114 5.13 -2.62 1.64
C TYR A 114 3.79 -2.29 0.94
N GLU A 115 3.45 -1.01 0.85
CA GLU A 115 2.31 -0.52 0.07
C GLU A 115 2.74 -0.16 -1.36
N ALA A 116 2.32 -0.96 -2.32
CA ALA A 116 2.46 -0.72 -3.76
C ALA A 116 1.28 -1.32 -4.53
N GLY A 117 1.07 -0.90 -5.77
CA GLY A 117 -0.05 -1.35 -6.59
C GLY A 117 -0.09 -0.70 -7.96
N ASP A 118 -0.63 -1.42 -8.93
CA ASP A 118 -0.76 -1.00 -10.31
C ASP A 118 -2.13 -1.47 -10.83
N ARG A 119 -3.05 -0.53 -11.02
CA ARG A 119 -4.38 -0.83 -11.55
C ARG A 119 -4.39 -1.06 -13.06
N THR A 120 -3.34 -0.64 -13.77
CA THR A 120 -3.24 -0.82 -15.23
C THR A 120 -2.89 -2.25 -15.61
N GLY A 121 -2.25 -2.99 -14.71
CA GLY A 121 -1.78 -4.35 -14.93
C GLY A 121 -0.60 -4.46 -15.89
N ARG A 122 0.01 -3.34 -16.29
CA ARG A 122 1.07 -3.29 -17.32
C ARG A 122 2.46 -3.39 -16.74
N LEU A 123 2.67 -2.91 -15.51
CA LEU A 123 3.99 -2.81 -14.94
C LEU A 123 4.46 -4.18 -14.41
N PRO A 124 5.75 -4.52 -14.56
CA PRO A 124 6.34 -5.69 -13.91
C PRO A 124 6.48 -5.46 -12.41
N ASP A 125 6.71 -6.53 -11.65
CA ASP A 125 6.80 -6.49 -10.18
C ASP A 125 7.82 -5.48 -9.66
N THR A 126 8.95 -5.34 -10.34
CA THR A 126 10.04 -4.42 -9.99
C THR A 126 10.63 -3.80 -11.24
N ILE A 127 10.87 -2.49 -11.18
CA ILE A 127 11.51 -1.71 -12.25
C ILE A 127 12.69 -0.96 -11.61
N ASP A 128 13.73 -0.64 -12.38
CA ASP A 128 14.71 0.35 -11.96
C ASP A 128 14.04 1.69 -11.65
N LEU A 129 14.58 2.43 -10.67
CA LEU A 129 14.17 3.81 -10.42
C LEU A 129 14.69 4.73 -11.54
N ASN A 130 14.14 4.54 -12.74
CA ASN A 130 14.54 5.19 -13.97
C ASN A 130 13.29 5.46 -14.81
N PHE A 131 13.12 6.70 -15.26
CA PHE A 131 11.95 7.12 -16.02
C PHE A 131 11.82 6.42 -17.37
N GLN A 132 12.93 6.19 -18.06
CA GLN A 132 12.95 5.53 -19.37
C GLN A 132 12.50 4.06 -19.24
N ALA A 133 13.01 3.34 -18.24
CA ALA A 133 12.56 1.98 -17.95
C ALA A 133 11.06 1.93 -17.60
N PHE A 134 10.56 2.93 -16.87
CA PHE A 134 9.15 3.03 -16.53
C PHE A 134 8.27 3.26 -17.76
N ILE A 135 8.59 4.22 -18.63
CA ILE A 135 7.75 4.57 -19.77
C ILE A 135 7.69 3.44 -20.80
N GLU A 136 8.81 2.72 -20.98
CA GLU A 136 8.88 1.53 -21.82
C GLU A 136 7.99 0.39 -21.28
N ALA A 137 8.02 0.17 -19.96
CA ALA A 137 7.16 -0.82 -19.32
C ALA A 137 5.67 -0.44 -19.41
N PHE A 138 5.34 0.83 -19.17
CA PHE A 138 3.97 1.33 -19.14
C PHE A 138 3.29 1.34 -20.53
N ASN A 139 4.06 1.60 -21.58
CA ASN A 139 3.56 1.63 -22.96
C ASN A 139 3.49 0.25 -23.60
N ARG A 140 4.05 -0.79 -22.96
CA ARG A 140 3.93 -2.15 -23.46
C ARG A 140 2.46 -2.61 -23.34
N PRO A 141 1.91 -3.35 -24.32
CA PRO A 141 0.58 -3.93 -24.22
C PRO A 141 0.49 -4.80 -22.96
N ALA A 142 -0.62 -4.68 -22.22
CA ALA A 142 -0.84 -5.52 -21.04
C ALA A 142 -0.78 -6.99 -21.46
N ALA A 143 0.14 -7.76 -20.89
CA ALA A 143 0.09 -9.22 -21.00
C ALA A 143 -1.21 -9.69 -20.32
N ALA A 144 -1.92 -10.64 -20.96
CA ALA A 144 -3.13 -11.20 -20.38
C ALA A 144 -2.87 -11.62 -18.92
N PRO A 145 -3.80 -11.33 -17.98
CA PRO A 145 -3.59 -11.67 -16.59
C PRO A 145 -3.27 -13.16 -16.47
N ARG A 146 -2.12 -13.50 -15.88
CA ARG A 146 -1.82 -14.89 -15.52
C ARG A 146 -2.93 -15.32 -14.57
N ALA A 147 -3.73 -16.30 -14.99
CA ALA A 147 -4.69 -16.96 -14.13
C ALA A 147 -3.98 -17.35 -12.84
N SER A 148 -4.51 -16.90 -11.70
CA SER A 148 -4.01 -17.31 -10.39
C SER A 148 -4.00 -18.84 -10.36
N ALA A 149 -2.85 -19.43 -10.04
CA ALA A 149 -2.74 -20.87 -9.85
C ALA A 149 -3.86 -21.33 -8.89
N PRO A 150 -4.61 -22.40 -9.20
CA PRO A 150 -5.66 -22.89 -8.33
C PRO A 150 -5.06 -23.17 -6.95
N ARG A 151 -5.67 -22.57 -5.90
CA ARG A 151 -5.37 -22.91 -4.51
C ARG A 151 -5.46 -24.44 -4.38
N SER A 152 -4.34 -25.08 -4.06
CA SER A 152 -4.34 -26.50 -3.69
C SER A 152 -5.28 -26.69 -2.50
N VAL A 153 -6.41 -27.35 -2.74
CA VAL A 153 -7.29 -27.82 -1.68
C VAL A 153 -6.50 -28.88 -0.90
N PRO A 154 -6.36 -28.76 0.44
CA PRO A 154 -5.75 -29.83 1.21
C PRO A 154 -6.65 -31.07 1.10
N ALA A 155 -6.06 -32.21 0.75
CA ALA A 155 -6.76 -33.48 0.69
C ALA A 155 -7.36 -33.83 2.07
N PRO A 156 -8.56 -34.46 2.13
CA PRO A 156 -9.11 -34.94 3.39
C PRO A 156 -8.17 -36.01 3.95
N GLY A 157 -7.63 -35.77 5.14
CA GLY A 157 -6.74 -36.71 5.83
C GLY A 157 -7.46 -38.02 6.14
N ASP A 158 -6.84 -39.11 5.69
CA ASP A 158 -7.14 -40.47 6.11
C ASP A 158 -7.08 -40.59 7.64
N GLY A 159 -8.09 -41.27 8.19
CA GLY A 159 -8.21 -41.50 9.61
C GLY A 159 -7.07 -42.38 10.14
N GLN A 160 -6.60 -42.04 11.35
CA GLN A 160 -5.89 -42.99 12.19
C GLN A 160 -6.37 -42.92 13.65
N ASP A 161 -7.03 -44.02 14.01
CA ASP A 161 -6.93 -44.78 15.24
C ASP A 161 -6.93 -44.06 16.60
N LYS A 162 -8.10 -44.14 17.24
CA LYS A 162 -8.23 -44.15 18.69
C LYS A 162 -7.52 -45.38 19.26
N LYS A 163 -6.37 -45.18 19.91
CA LYS A 163 -5.76 -46.19 20.79
C LYS A 163 -6.45 -46.14 22.17
N PRO A 164 -7.02 -47.23 22.69
CA PRO A 164 -7.65 -47.24 24.01
C PRO A 164 -6.62 -47.27 25.14
N ALA A 165 -6.95 -46.59 26.24
CA ALA A 165 -6.16 -46.55 27.47
C ALA A 165 -6.22 -47.91 28.21
N PRO A 166 -5.11 -48.37 28.84
CA PRO A 166 -5.13 -49.59 29.64
C PRO A 166 -5.66 -49.32 31.07
N ALA A 167 -6.41 -50.29 31.57
CA ALA A 167 -6.97 -50.34 32.92
C ALA A 167 -6.10 -51.22 33.86
N GLY A 168 -6.06 -50.86 35.16
CA GLY A 168 -5.60 -51.69 36.30
C GLY A 168 -4.13 -51.49 36.66
N LYS A 169 -3.73 -51.26 37.91
CA LYS A 169 -4.30 -51.61 39.24
C LYS A 169 -4.19 -50.46 40.22
#